data_AF-A0A0M2H939-F1
#
_entry.id   AF-A0A0M2H939-F1
#
_cell.length_a   1.000
_cell.length_b   1.000
_cell.length_c   1.000
_cell.angle_alpha   90.00
_cell.angle_beta   90.00
_cell.angle_gamma   90.00
#
_symmetry.space_group_name_H-M   'P 1'
#
loop_
_entity.id
_entity.type
_entity.pdbx_description
1 polymer ?
#
loop_
_entity_poly.entity_id
_entity_poly.type
_entity_poly.pdbx_seq_one_letter_code
_entity_poly.pdbx_strand_id
1 'polypeptide(L)'
;MGTIYYGGGAMPIHIEDRALAHLKVVIATKLRRDESFTVSWRHPDDQPRGRSTIWIHPSIPLRFVFDDPEPTELSRAWIEELANSASSTGGIMLVAEHFDTGPVDVLQGAEGAPDVTLGNVDVDHLDVERLTVGGTEVTPDDADDPDGDG
;
A
#
# COMPACT_ATOMS: atom_id res chain seq x y z
N MET A 1 7.31 5.77 -8.75
CA MET A 1 6.54 6.49 -7.71
C MET A 1 5.18 5.82 -7.65
N GLY A 2 4.64 5.62 -6.47
CA GLY A 2 3.34 5.00 -6.27
C GLY A 2 2.22 6.02 -6.25
N THR A 3 1.00 5.60 -6.60
CA THR A 3 -0.20 6.43 -6.52
C THR A 3 -1.36 5.70 -5.86
N ILE A 4 -2.01 6.37 -4.89
CA ILE A 4 -3.28 5.96 -4.31
C ILE A 4 -4.41 6.80 -4.89
N TYR A 5 -5.46 6.12 -5.33
CA TYR A 5 -6.76 6.71 -5.67
C TYR A 5 -7.78 6.28 -4.64
N TYR A 6 -8.40 7.25 -3.98
CA TYR A 6 -9.35 7.00 -2.91
C TYR A 6 -10.65 7.78 -3.09
N GLY A 7 -11.79 7.07 -3.04
CA GLY A 7 -13.11 7.68 -2.87
C GLY A 7 -13.55 8.68 -3.94
N GLY A 8 -13.33 8.38 -5.22
CA GLY A 8 -13.77 9.25 -6.33
C GLY A 8 -13.15 10.65 -6.32
N GLY A 9 -12.21 10.92 -5.42
CA GLY A 9 -11.54 12.20 -5.29
C GLY A 9 -10.76 12.55 -6.55
N ALA A 10 -10.78 13.83 -6.90
CA ALA A 10 -10.13 14.33 -8.12
C ALA A 10 -8.59 14.32 -8.04
N MET A 11 -8.00 14.21 -6.85
CA MET A 11 -6.57 14.34 -6.64
C MET A 11 -5.93 13.01 -6.23
N PRO A 12 -5.03 12.44 -7.06
CA PRO A 12 -4.23 11.28 -6.67
C PRO A 12 -3.29 11.64 -5.52
N ILE A 13 -3.00 10.65 -4.66
CA ILE A 13 -2.01 10.78 -3.58
C ILE A 13 -0.75 10.05 -4.03
N HIS A 14 0.34 10.79 -4.20
CA HIS A 14 1.63 10.22 -4.58
C HIS A 14 2.41 9.79 -3.33
N ILE A 15 2.97 8.59 -3.35
CA ILE A 15 3.77 7.99 -2.27
C ILE A 15 4.93 7.23 -2.92
N GLU A 16 6.08 7.12 -2.27
CA GLU A 16 7.19 6.31 -2.79
C GLU A 16 6.77 4.82 -2.88
N ASP A 17 7.28 4.07 -3.87
CA ASP A 17 6.81 2.72 -4.20
C ASP A 17 7.00 1.74 -3.05
N ARG A 18 8.14 1.78 -2.35
CA ARG A 18 8.39 0.96 -1.18
C ARG A 18 7.40 1.30 -0.07
N ALA A 19 7.22 2.56 0.28
CA ALA A 19 6.23 2.96 1.29
C ALA A 19 4.81 2.53 0.90
N LEU A 20 4.44 2.69 -0.38
CA LEU A 20 3.15 2.25 -0.90
C LEU A 20 2.96 0.73 -0.81
N ALA A 21 4.01 -0.05 -1.08
CA ALA A 21 3.97 -1.51 -1.00
C ALA A 21 3.66 -1.99 0.42
N HIS A 22 4.31 -1.41 1.43
CA HIS A 22 4.06 -1.72 2.83
C HIS A 22 2.66 -1.30 3.27
N LEU A 23 2.27 -0.07 2.91
CA LEU A 23 0.96 0.48 3.22
C LEU A 23 -0.18 -0.34 2.59
N LYS A 24 0.00 -0.83 1.35
CA LYS A 24 -0.94 -1.72 0.66
C LYS A 24 -1.24 -2.98 1.48
N VAL A 25 -0.21 -3.61 2.06
CA VAL A 25 -0.37 -4.82 2.88
C VAL A 25 -1.19 -4.52 4.14
N VAL A 26 -0.87 -3.43 4.84
CA VAL A 26 -1.58 -3.03 6.08
C VAL A 26 -3.04 -2.66 5.78
N ILE A 27 -3.29 -1.86 4.74
CA ILE A 27 -4.65 -1.48 4.34
C ILE A 27 -5.45 -2.73 3.97
N ALA A 28 -4.92 -3.61 3.12
CA ALA A 28 -5.61 -4.82 2.69
C ALA A 28 -5.95 -5.73 3.89
N THR A 29 -5.03 -5.86 4.85
CA THR A 29 -5.24 -6.67 6.06
C THR A 29 -6.35 -6.10 6.95
N LYS A 30 -6.34 -4.79 7.22
CA LYS A 30 -7.36 -4.14 8.07
C LYS A 30 -8.73 -4.12 7.41
N LEU A 31 -8.81 -3.81 6.12
CA LEU A 31 -10.09 -3.78 5.40
C LEU A 31 -10.76 -5.16 5.31
N ARG A 32 -10.00 -6.26 5.23
CA ARG A 32 -10.55 -7.63 5.33
C ARG A 32 -11.21 -7.93 6.67
N ARG A 33 -10.84 -7.21 7.73
CA ARG A 33 -11.40 -7.31 9.08
C ARG A 33 -12.47 -6.26 9.37
N ASP A 34 -12.92 -5.53 8.33
CA ASP A 34 -13.84 -4.40 8.45
C ASP A 34 -13.30 -3.26 9.35
N GLU A 35 -11.98 -3.18 9.51
CA GLU A 35 -11.33 -2.18 10.36
C GLU A 35 -11.04 -0.90 9.57
N SER A 36 -11.72 0.18 9.95
CA SER A 36 -11.46 1.52 9.42
C SER A 36 -10.41 2.26 10.24
N PHE A 37 -9.60 3.10 9.58
CA PHE A 37 -8.53 3.85 10.22
C PHE A 37 -8.15 5.08 9.37
N THR A 38 -7.29 5.95 9.91
CA THR A 38 -6.83 7.15 9.20
C THR A 38 -5.40 7.00 8.70
N VAL A 39 -5.11 7.64 7.57
CA VAL A 39 -3.76 7.86 7.05
C VAL A 39 -3.55 9.35 6.90
N SER A 40 -2.48 9.87 7.49
CA SER A 40 -2.11 11.29 7.45
C SER A 40 -0.72 11.48 6.88
N TRP A 41 -0.49 12.57 6.17
CA TRP A 41 0.83 12.93 5.65
C TRP A 41 1.02 14.44 5.60
N ARG A 42 2.27 14.88 5.80
CA ARG A 42 2.62 16.30 5.60
C ARG A 42 2.71 16.56 4.11
N HIS A 43 2.26 17.74 3.70
CA HIS A 43 2.45 18.17 2.32
C HIS A 43 3.95 18.35 2.07
N PRO A 44 4.48 17.87 0.93
CA PRO A 44 5.84 18.14 0.51
C PRO A 44 6.08 19.64 0.30
N ASP A 45 7.36 20.04 0.25
CA ASP A 45 7.77 21.46 0.23
C ASP A 45 7.34 22.22 -1.04
N ASP A 46 6.98 21.50 -2.10
CA ASP A 46 6.44 22.03 -3.36
C ASP A 46 4.94 22.35 -3.32
N GLN A 47 4.25 22.01 -2.22
CA GLN A 47 2.82 22.25 -2.00
C GLN A 47 2.60 23.27 -0.86
N PRO A 48 1.41 23.89 -0.75
CA PRO A 48 1.09 24.75 0.38
C PRO A 48 1.28 23.98 1.70
N ARG A 49 2.06 24.58 2.61
CA ARG A 49 2.35 24.00 3.94
C ARG A 49 1.06 23.51 4.59
N GLY A 50 1.03 22.24 4.95
CA GLY A 50 -0.15 21.61 5.51
C GLY A 50 0.04 20.14 5.80
N ARG A 51 -1.06 19.52 6.22
CA ARG A 51 -1.18 18.08 6.41
C ARG A 51 -2.52 17.66 5.83
N SER A 52 -2.52 16.54 5.12
CA SER A 52 -3.73 15.88 4.68
C SER A 52 -3.97 14.62 5.50
N THR A 53 -5.24 14.29 5.70
CA THR A 53 -5.68 13.07 6.38
C THR A 53 -6.84 12.48 5.60
N ILE A 54 -6.77 11.20 5.30
CA ILE A 54 -7.87 10.43 4.73
C ILE A 54 -8.36 9.39 5.73
N TRP A 55 -9.67 9.15 5.71
CA TRP A 55 -10.30 8.05 6.43
C TRP A 55 -10.43 6.87 5.49
N ILE A 56 -9.81 5.74 5.79
CA ILE A 56 -9.86 4.49 5.02
C ILE A 56 -11.01 3.62 5.54
N HIS A 57 -11.92 3.21 4.65
CA HIS A 57 -13.11 2.41 4.97
C HIS A 57 -13.39 1.37 3.86
N PRO A 58 -13.82 0.14 4.19
CA PRO A 58 -14.00 -0.95 3.22
C PRO A 58 -15.05 -0.66 2.13
N SER A 59 -16.06 0.15 2.43
CA SER A 59 -17.08 0.55 1.45
C SER A 59 -16.65 1.64 0.46
N ILE A 60 -15.43 2.17 0.56
CA ILE A 60 -14.94 3.24 -0.32
C ILE A 60 -13.94 2.64 -1.32
N PRO A 61 -14.12 2.84 -2.64
CA PRO A 61 -13.17 2.34 -3.63
C PRO A 61 -11.76 2.86 -3.40
N LEU A 62 -10.80 1.93 -3.42
CA LEU A 62 -9.39 2.18 -3.23
C LEU A 62 -8.60 1.46 -4.32
N ARG A 63 -7.69 2.18 -4.97
CA ARG A 63 -6.81 1.63 -6.01
C ARG A 63 -5.37 2.07 -5.77
N PHE A 64 -4.47 1.11 -5.88
CA PHE A 64 -3.02 1.31 -5.83
C PHE A 64 -2.48 1.19 -7.25
N VAL A 65 -1.60 2.11 -7.65
CA VAL A 65 -0.85 2.05 -8.91
C VAL A 65 0.62 2.21 -8.58
N PHE A 66 1.45 1.33 -9.14
CA PHE A 66 2.91 1.41 -9.06
C PHE A 66 3.41 1.71 -10.46
N ASP A 67 4.38 2.62 -10.59
CA ASP A 67 5.00 2.92 -11.88
C ASP A 67 5.89 1.76 -12.36
N ASP A 68 6.55 1.09 -11.41
CA ASP A 68 7.37 -0.09 -11.68
C ASP A 68 6.51 -1.37 -11.58
N PRO A 69 6.52 -2.25 -12.60
CA PRO A 69 5.84 -3.54 -12.54
C PRO A 69 6.51 -4.53 -11.57
N GLU A 70 7.79 -4.36 -11.23
CA GLU A 70 8.49 -5.25 -10.32
C GLU A 70 8.06 -5.00 -8.86
N PRO A 71 7.69 -6.05 -8.10
CA PRO A 71 7.32 -5.89 -6.70
C PRO A 71 8.47 -5.35 -5.85
N THR A 72 8.21 -4.32 -5.06
CA THR A 72 9.20 -3.81 -4.10
C THR A 72 9.41 -4.77 -2.93
N GLU A 73 10.65 -4.88 -2.45
CA GLU A 73 10.99 -5.67 -1.27
C GLU A 73 10.25 -5.19 -0.01
N LEU A 74 9.61 -6.14 0.66
CA LEU A 74 8.81 -5.90 1.86
C LEU A 74 9.64 -6.17 3.13
N SER A 75 9.61 -5.23 4.06
CA SER A 75 10.12 -5.37 5.41
C SER A 75 8.98 -5.74 6.36
N ARG A 76 9.10 -6.92 6.98
CA ARG A 76 8.14 -7.40 7.97
C ARG A 76 8.04 -6.45 9.17
N ALA A 77 9.17 -6.00 9.69
CA ALA A 77 9.22 -5.10 10.84
C ALA A 77 8.47 -3.78 10.58
N TRP A 78 8.59 -3.25 9.36
CA TRP A 78 7.92 -2.00 9.00
C TRP A 78 6.41 -2.18 8.78
N ILE A 79 5.99 -3.32 8.21
CA ILE A 79 4.56 -3.69 8.14
C ILE A 79 3.96 -3.76 9.54
N GLU A 80 4.65 -4.38 10.49
CA GLU A 80 4.21 -4.50 11.88
C GLU A 80 4.10 -3.12 12.55
N GLU A 81 5.09 -2.24 12.35
CA GLU A 81 5.05 -0.86 12.84
C GLU A 81 3.85 -0.08 12.28
N LEU A 82 3.62 -0.14 10.97
CA LEU A 82 2.49 0.52 10.31
C LEU A 82 1.14 -0.07 10.79
N ALA A 83 1.03 -1.38 10.96
CA ALA A 83 -0.18 -2.04 11.47
C ALA A 83 -0.50 -1.63 12.92
N ASN A 84 0.54 -1.51 13.75
CA ASN A 84 0.42 -1.00 15.12
C ASN A 84 -0.05 0.47 15.12
N SER A 85 0.53 1.32 14.28
CA SER A 85 0.11 2.72 14.14
C SER A 85 -1.35 2.82 13.66
N ALA A 86 -1.75 2.00 12.69
CA ALA A 86 -3.11 1.97 12.16
C ALA A 86 -4.17 1.52 13.17
N SER A 87 -3.76 0.81 14.22
CA SER A 87 -4.65 0.35 15.30
C SER A 87 -4.68 1.34 16.48
N SER A 88 -3.86 2.39 16.44
CA SER A 88 -3.88 3.50 17.39
C SER A 88 -4.91 4.56 17.01
N THR A 89 -5.37 5.32 17.99
CA THR A 89 -6.27 6.49 17.81
C THR A 89 -5.67 7.55 16.86
N GLY A 90 -4.35 7.59 16.70
CA GLY A 90 -3.65 8.53 15.81
C GLY A 90 -3.64 8.13 14.33
N GLY A 91 -3.95 6.87 14.01
CA GLY A 91 -3.81 6.33 12.66
C GLY A 91 -2.36 6.24 12.18
N ILE A 92 -2.17 6.02 10.87
CA ILE A 92 -0.83 6.03 10.24
C ILE A 92 -0.43 7.48 9.94
N MET A 93 0.80 7.83 10.31
CA MET A 93 1.45 9.09 9.86
C MET A 93 2.58 8.75 8.89
N LEU A 94 2.44 9.13 7.62
CA LEU A 94 3.52 9.05 6.65
C LEU A 94 4.43 10.28 6.79
N VAL A 95 5.73 10.05 7.02
CA VAL A 95 6.75 11.10 7.06
C VAL A 95 7.38 11.34 5.69
N ALA A 96 8.00 12.51 5.50
CA ALA A 96 8.55 12.96 4.21
C ALA A 96 9.53 11.95 3.58
N GLU A 97 10.28 11.21 4.40
CA GLU A 97 11.14 10.12 3.94
C GLU A 97 10.34 9.09 3.12
N HIS A 98 9.10 8.78 3.47
CA HIS A 98 8.23 7.84 2.72
C HIS A 98 7.70 8.39 1.38
N PHE A 99 8.04 9.63 1.05
CA PHE A 99 7.76 10.23 -0.25
C PHE A 99 9.04 10.35 -1.10
N ASP A 100 10.21 10.15 -0.49
CA ASP A 100 11.52 10.31 -1.14
C ASP A 100 12.65 9.56 -0.41
N THR A 101 12.57 8.22 -0.28
CA THR A 101 13.75 7.44 0.10
C THR A 101 14.21 6.61 -1.09
N GLY A 102 15.31 7.02 -1.71
CA GLY A 102 16.17 6.12 -2.49
C GLY A 102 16.65 4.93 -1.63
N PRO A 103 17.35 3.97 -2.22
CA PRO A 103 17.80 2.77 -1.51
C PRO A 103 18.60 3.16 -0.26
N VAL A 104 18.15 2.69 0.90
CA VAL A 104 18.84 2.88 2.17
C VAL A 104 20.00 1.88 2.20
N ASP A 105 21.21 2.36 1.90
CA ASP A 105 22.43 1.61 2.14
C ASP A 105 22.71 1.63 3.65
N VAL A 106 22.47 0.51 4.32
CA VAL A 106 22.71 0.37 5.77
C VAL A 106 24.22 0.27 5.97
N LEU A 107 24.87 1.42 6.18
CA LEU A 107 26.24 1.41 6.70
C LEU A 107 26.23 0.91 8.14
N GLN A 108 26.88 -0.24 8.32
CA GLN A 108 27.25 -0.86 9.58
C GLN A 108 27.81 0.12 10.62
N GLY A 109 27.29 0.05 11.84
CA GLY A 109 28.04 0.39 13.05
C GLY A 109 27.35 1.36 14.02
N ALA A 110 26.60 0.82 14.98
CA ALA A 110 26.44 1.44 16.29
C ALA A 110 26.11 0.38 17.33
N GLU A 111 27.14 -0.04 18.07
CA GLU A 111 27.01 -0.84 19.29
C GLU A 111 26.30 -0.04 20.38
N GLY A 112 25.34 -0.67 21.07
CA GLY A 112 24.77 -0.21 22.33
C GLY A 112 23.31 0.25 22.27
N ALA A 113 22.38 -0.70 22.09
CA ALA A 113 20.96 -0.48 22.44
C ALA A 113 20.59 -1.38 23.64
N PRO A 114 19.87 -0.85 24.66
CA PRO A 114 19.47 -1.65 25.81
C PRO A 114 18.43 -2.70 25.44
N ASP A 115 18.51 -3.83 26.13
CA ASP A 115 17.60 -4.97 26.09
C ASP A 115 16.14 -4.54 26.26
N VAL A 116 15.37 -4.58 25.17
CA VAL A 116 13.91 -4.45 25.21
C VAL A 116 13.34 -5.83 24.94
N THR A 117 13.01 -6.55 26.01
CA THR A 117 12.20 -7.75 25.93
C THR A 117 10.78 -7.36 25.52
N LEU A 118 10.48 -7.41 24.21
CA LEU A 118 9.10 -7.38 23.72
C LEU A 118 8.51 -8.77 23.92
N GLY A 119 7.57 -8.87 24.85
CA GLY A 119 6.78 -10.08 25.08
C GLY A 119 6.08 -10.50 23.79
N ASN A 120 6.22 -11.79 23.46
CA ASN A 120 5.65 -12.42 22.28
C ASN A 120 4.16 -12.10 22.14
N VAL A 121 3.78 -11.52 21.01
CA VAL A 121 2.38 -11.50 20.55
C VAL A 121 2.29 -12.55 19.45
N ASP A 122 1.44 -13.55 19.68
CA ASP A 122 1.19 -14.65 18.74
C ASP A 122 0.68 -14.09 17.41
N VAL A 123 1.47 -14.29 16.36
CA VAL A 123 1.13 -13.96 14.96
C VAL A 123 0.67 -15.25 14.30
N ASP A 124 -0.47 -15.77 14.73
CA ASP A 124 -1.04 -16.94 14.08
C ASP A 124 -1.66 -16.55 12.73
N HIS A 125 -1.01 -17.08 11.69
CA HIS A 125 -1.51 -17.27 10.32
C HIS A 125 -1.88 -16.01 9.51
N LEU A 126 -0.85 -15.35 8.95
CA LEU A 126 -0.99 -14.69 7.66
C LEU A 126 -0.76 -15.73 6.55
N ASP A 127 -1.79 -16.49 6.19
CA ASP A 127 -1.80 -17.21 4.91
C ASP A 127 -1.90 -16.19 3.79
N VAL A 128 -0.74 -15.83 3.25
CA VAL A 128 -0.65 -15.12 1.98
C VAL A 128 -1.00 -16.13 0.89
N GLU A 129 -2.30 -16.37 0.69
CA GLU A 129 -2.75 -17.13 -0.48
C GLU A 129 -2.30 -16.38 -1.74
N ARG A 130 -1.41 -17.06 -2.46
CA ARG A 130 -0.82 -16.66 -3.74
C ARG A 130 -1.91 -16.14 -4.67
N LEU A 131 -1.98 -14.82 -4.85
CA LEU A 131 -2.87 -14.18 -5.82
C LEU A 131 -2.44 -14.62 -7.21
N THR A 132 -3.10 -15.65 -7.74
CA THR A 132 -2.84 -16.15 -9.09
C THR A 132 -3.65 -15.26 -10.03
N VAL A 133 -2.96 -14.45 -10.84
CA VAL A 133 -3.59 -13.65 -11.88
C VAL A 133 -4.00 -14.60 -12.99
N GLY A 134 -5.29 -14.95 -13.02
CA GLY A 134 -5.88 -15.80 -14.05
C GLY A 134 -5.84 -15.10 -15.40
N GLY A 135 -5.25 -15.78 -16.39
CA GLY A 135 -5.25 -15.35 -17.78
C GLY A 135 -6.65 -15.27 -18.35
N THR A 136 -6.90 -14.23 -19.13
CA THR A 136 -8.00 -14.23 -20.10
C THR A 136 -7.35 -14.31 -21.47
N GLU A 137 -7.39 -15.49 -22.07
CA GLU A 137 -7.16 -15.69 -23.49
C GLU A 137 -8.32 -15.04 -24.24
N VAL A 138 -8.02 -14.10 -25.14
CA VAL A 138 -8.98 -13.54 -26.08
C VAL A 138 -8.94 -14.43 -27.33
N THR A 139 -9.97 -15.25 -27.52
CA THR A 139 -10.23 -15.90 -28.80
C THR A 139 -10.83 -14.88 -29.76
N PRO A 140 -10.30 -14.73 -30.99
CA PRO A 140 -10.96 -13.97 -32.04
C PRO A 140 -12.02 -14.88 -32.67
N ASP A 141 -13.29 -14.65 -32.38
CA ASP A 141 -14.40 -15.30 -33.07
C ASP A 141 -15.48 -14.27 -33.39
N ASP A 142 -15.18 -13.39 -34.35
CA ASP A 142 -16.18 -12.67 -35.14
C ASP A 142 -16.24 -13.33 -36.52
N ALA A 143 -16.94 -14.47 -36.59
CA ALA A 143 -17.46 -15.00 -37.84
C ALA A 143 -18.88 -14.45 -38.05
N ASP A 144 -19.01 -13.44 -38.90
CA ASP A 144 -20.29 -13.07 -39.49
C ASP A 144 -20.07 -12.70 -40.97
N ASP A 145 -19.97 -13.73 -41.80
CA ASP A 145 -20.23 -13.65 -43.24
C ASP A 145 -20.87 -14.96 -43.69
N PRO A 146 -22.18 -14.92 -43.98
CA PRO A 146 -22.63 -15.57 -45.21
C PRO A 146 -23.60 -14.66 -45.97
N ASP A 147 -23.06 -13.79 -46.81
CA ASP A 147 -23.79 -13.27 -47.98
C ASP A 147 -24.07 -14.42 -48.95
N GLY A 148 -25.21 -15.08 -48.74
CA GLY A 148 -25.90 -15.85 -49.75
C GLY A 148 -27.08 -15.05 -50.30
N ASP A 149 -26.94 -14.51 -51.51
CA ASP A 149 -28.09 -14.16 -52.36
C ASP A 149 -27.72 -14.33 -53.85
N GLY A 150 -28.64 -14.95 -54.59
CA GLY A 150 -28.81 -14.80 -56.06
C GLY A 150 -27.96 -15.61 -57.01
#